data_AF-A0A327HPJ9-F1
#
_entry.id   AF-A0A327HPJ9-F1
#
_cell.length_a   1.000
_cell.length_b   1.000
_cell.length_c   1.000
_cell.angle_alpha   90.00
_cell.angle_beta   90.00
_cell.angle_gamma   90.00
#
_symmetry.space_group_name_H-M   'P 1'
#
loop_
_entity.id
_entity.type
_entity.pdbx_description
1 polymer ?
#
loop_
_entity_poly.entity_id
_entity_poly.type
_entity_poly.pdbx_seq_one_letter_code
_entity_poly.pdbx_strand_id
1 'polypeptide(L)'
;MTSCIEADPGHHVPGTGMTEQIICAAGSYQSNSGQGSCRVSDPGHFVRISGLTEQTKCIEGWYQPSEGKTECLQAEPGHFASGMGSVTQTECGLGTFEERPGASECEDAHIDHYVDAIGSISQTPCPTGTSQPLVGQSKCVWPFGAESPAILFALLGAILVFGLGGWTVMRRRRDVTVTEADEHTHSVEAPVQSVYETEPEPETSAGQFLEEPEADLSRPTPPPHAKMNEQGQLVWVGDAGTAYAQNPDGSMVTFNVTTGRWEPLE
;
A
#
# COMPACT_ATOMS: atom_id res chain seq x y z
N MET A 1 62.23 -5.59 38.94
CA MET A 1 60.82 -6.00 39.08
C MET A 1 60.28 -6.14 37.67
N THR A 2 59.98 -7.35 37.22
CA THR A 2 59.43 -7.60 35.88
C THR A 2 57.94 -7.31 35.90
N SER A 3 57.49 -6.34 35.11
CA SER A 3 56.07 -6.16 34.81
C SER A 3 55.64 -7.17 33.74
N CYS A 4 54.38 -7.59 33.78
CA CYS A 4 53.74 -8.14 32.59
C CYS A 4 53.52 -7.04 31.56
N ILE A 5 53.35 -7.45 30.30
CA ILE A 5 52.75 -6.64 29.24
C ILE A 5 51.31 -7.16 29.11
N GLU A 6 50.35 -6.24 29.05
CA GLU A 6 48.94 -6.59 28.86
C GLU A 6 48.68 -7.12 27.45
N ALA A 7 47.71 -8.03 27.29
CA ALA A 7 47.24 -8.41 25.96
C ALA A 7 46.63 -7.21 25.22
N ASP A 8 46.87 -7.10 23.93
CA ASP A 8 46.23 -6.10 23.06
C ASP A 8 44.73 -6.40 22.89
N PRO A 9 43.90 -5.39 22.55
CA PRO A 9 42.56 -5.62 22.01
C PRO A 9 42.59 -6.59 20.81
N GLY A 10 41.52 -7.36 20.64
CA GLY A 10 41.44 -8.47 19.68
C GLY A 10 42.23 -9.72 20.11
N HIS A 11 42.90 -9.70 21.26
CA HIS A 11 43.69 -10.82 21.79
C HIS A 11 43.35 -11.10 23.26
N HIS A 12 43.85 -12.22 23.78
CA HIS A 12 43.73 -12.61 25.18
C HIS A 12 44.94 -13.43 25.68
N VAL A 13 45.16 -13.44 27.00
CA VAL A 13 46.19 -14.27 27.66
C VAL A 13 45.54 -15.03 28.84
N PRO A 14 45.21 -16.32 28.69
CA PRO A 14 44.42 -17.06 29.68
C PRO A 14 45.20 -17.51 30.93
N GLY A 15 46.52 -17.31 30.98
CA GLY A 15 47.36 -17.80 32.09
C GLY A 15 48.61 -16.96 32.35
N THR A 16 48.97 -16.82 33.62
CA THR A 16 50.17 -16.09 34.07
C THR A 16 51.44 -16.74 33.55
N GLY A 17 52.36 -15.94 33.01
CA GLY A 17 53.66 -16.42 32.54
C GLY A 17 53.70 -16.91 31.09
N MET A 18 52.61 -16.77 30.33
CA MET A 18 52.67 -16.86 28.86
C MET A 18 53.51 -15.71 28.29
N THR A 19 54.25 -16.00 27.23
CA THR A 19 55.16 -15.06 26.55
C THR A 19 54.56 -14.43 25.29
N GLU A 20 53.39 -14.90 24.86
CA GLU A 20 52.69 -14.50 23.65
C GLU A 20 51.19 -14.37 23.94
N GLN A 21 50.50 -13.56 23.13
CA GLN A 21 49.04 -13.35 23.22
C GLN A 21 48.30 -14.16 22.16
N ILE A 22 47.12 -14.67 22.52
CA ILE A 22 46.28 -15.49 21.64
C ILE A 22 45.28 -14.59 20.94
N ILE A 23 45.26 -14.58 19.62
CA ILE A 23 44.28 -13.84 18.82
C ILE A 23 42.87 -14.42 18.99
N CYS A 24 41.86 -13.55 19.15
CA CYS A 24 40.48 -13.99 19.17
C CYS A 24 40.09 -14.62 17.82
N ALA A 25 39.54 -15.83 17.85
CA ALA A 25 39.08 -16.52 16.64
C ALA A 25 37.85 -15.83 16.04
N ALA A 26 37.61 -16.00 14.73
CA ALA A 26 36.38 -15.53 14.11
C ALA A 26 35.13 -16.11 14.82
N GLY A 27 34.07 -15.31 14.95
CA GLY A 27 32.98 -15.54 15.89
C GLY A 27 33.24 -15.01 17.32
N SER A 28 34.45 -14.51 17.63
CA SER A 28 34.79 -13.95 18.95
C SER A 28 35.66 -12.69 18.85
N TYR A 29 35.45 -11.75 19.77
CA TYR A 29 36.08 -10.43 19.78
C TYR A 29 36.60 -10.06 21.18
N GLN A 30 37.43 -9.02 21.27
CA GLN A 30 37.80 -8.44 22.56
C GLN A 30 38.12 -6.95 22.46
N SER A 31 37.34 -6.09 23.11
CA SER A 31 37.49 -4.63 23.04
C SER A 31 38.52 -4.05 24.02
N ASN A 32 38.88 -4.77 25.08
CA ASN A 32 39.76 -4.27 26.15
C ASN A 32 41.13 -4.98 26.12
N SER A 33 42.17 -4.30 26.56
CA SER A 33 43.47 -4.91 26.83
C SER A 33 43.48 -5.73 28.13
N GLY A 34 44.49 -6.59 28.30
CA GLY A 34 44.75 -7.33 29.55
C GLY A 34 43.74 -8.45 29.86
N GLN A 35 43.03 -8.95 28.86
CA GLN A 35 41.90 -9.86 29.07
C GLN A 35 42.32 -11.33 29.03
N GLY A 36 41.69 -12.15 29.89
CA GLY A 36 41.95 -13.59 29.97
C GLY A 36 41.27 -14.42 28.88
N SER A 37 40.19 -13.91 28.28
CA SER A 37 39.40 -14.57 27.25
C SER A 37 38.82 -13.57 26.24
N CYS A 38 38.45 -14.09 25.06
CA CYS A 38 37.59 -13.39 24.11
C CYS A 38 36.11 -13.55 24.50
N ARG A 39 35.25 -12.68 23.96
CA ARG A 39 33.79 -12.77 24.05
C ARG A 39 33.27 -13.31 22.71
N VAL A 40 32.34 -14.26 22.72
CA VAL A 40 31.62 -14.66 21.51
C VAL A 40 30.74 -13.49 21.02
N SER A 41 30.39 -13.46 19.74
CA SER A 41 29.37 -12.52 19.25
C SER A 41 28.01 -12.86 19.86
N ASP A 42 27.26 -11.85 20.29
CA ASP A 42 25.87 -11.99 20.72
C ASP A 42 24.97 -12.38 19.53
N PRO A 43 23.77 -12.94 19.78
CA PRO A 43 22.71 -13.00 18.77
C PRO A 43 22.45 -11.64 18.13
N GLY A 44 22.05 -11.64 16.85
CA GLY A 44 21.94 -10.45 16.02
C GLY A 44 23.28 -9.85 15.58
N HIS A 45 24.41 -10.46 15.93
CA HIS A 45 25.75 -9.98 15.62
C HIS A 45 26.66 -11.10 15.07
N PHE A 46 27.73 -10.69 14.39
CA PHE A 46 28.77 -11.57 13.87
C PHE A 46 30.17 -10.95 14.00
N VAL A 47 31.20 -11.80 13.97
CA VAL A 47 32.61 -11.40 13.96
C VAL A 47 33.30 -12.16 12.82
N ARG A 48 33.43 -11.51 11.65
CA ARG A 48 33.81 -12.18 10.39
C ARG A 48 35.21 -12.79 10.38
N ILE A 49 36.17 -12.13 11.02
CA ILE A 49 37.59 -12.52 11.01
C ILE A 49 38.16 -12.48 12.43
N SER A 50 39.26 -13.19 12.63
CA SER A 50 40.02 -13.20 13.88
C SER A 50 40.63 -11.82 14.20
N GLY A 51 40.79 -11.52 15.49
CA GLY A 51 41.50 -10.33 15.97
C GLY A 51 40.66 -9.05 16.00
N LEU A 52 39.35 -9.14 15.78
CA LEU A 52 38.46 -7.98 15.87
C LEU A 52 38.23 -7.55 17.32
N THR A 53 38.16 -6.23 17.51
CA THR A 53 37.90 -5.60 18.82
C THR A 53 36.42 -5.49 19.14
N GLU A 54 35.54 -5.68 18.16
CA GLU A 54 34.10 -5.48 18.25
C GLU A 54 33.35 -6.51 17.38
N GLN A 55 32.04 -6.61 17.61
CA GLN A 55 31.10 -7.40 16.82
C GLN A 55 30.27 -6.51 15.90
N THR A 56 29.97 -6.99 14.70
CA THR A 56 29.16 -6.28 13.70
C THR A 56 27.71 -6.74 13.79
N LYS A 57 26.75 -5.82 13.82
CA LYS A 57 25.32 -6.16 13.73
C LYS A 57 24.97 -6.78 12.38
N CYS A 58 23.97 -7.66 12.35
CA CYS A 58 23.26 -7.95 11.11
C CYS A 58 22.68 -6.64 10.55
N ILE A 59 22.76 -6.46 9.23
CA ILE A 59 22.03 -5.40 8.54
C ILE A 59 20.55 -5.77 8.45
N GLU A 60 19.69 -4.81 8.10
CA GLU A 60 18.29 -5.10 7.81
C GLU A 60 18.15 -6.14 6.68
N GLY A 61 17.12 -6.97 6.76
CA GLY A 61 16.96 -8.14 5.90
C GLY A 61 17.84 -9.34 6.27
N TRP A 62 18.69 -9.21 7.29
CA TRP A 62 19.54 -10.29 7.78
C TRP A 62 19.36 -10.48 9.29
N TYR A 63 19.47 -11.71 9.77
CA TYR A 63 19.30 -12.07 11.17
C TYR A 63 20.32 -13.11 11.65
N GLN A 64 20.50 -13.23 12.96
CA GLN A 64 21.37 -14.26 13.53
C GLN A 64 20.84 -14.75 14.89
N PRO A 65 20.23 -15.95 14.98
CA PRO A 65 19.67 -16.45 16.23
C PRO A 65 20.72 -17.03 17.19
N SER A 66 21.94 -17.33 16.72
CA SER A 66 22.99 -17.99 17.51
C SER A 66 24.14 -17.06 17.87
N GLU A 67 24.72 -17.26 19.05
CA GLU A 67 26.00 -16.66 19.42
C GLU A 67 27.18 -17.23 18.59
N GLY A 68 28.30 -16.50 18.59
CA GLY A 68 29.60 -17.00 18.12
C GLY A 68 29.74 -17.18 16.61
N LYS A 69 29.13 -16.31 15.79
CA LYS A 69 29.02 -16.49 14.33
C LYS A 69 29.88 -15.55 13.51
N THR A 70 30.23 -15.99 12.31
CA THR A 70 31.09 -15.26 11.36
C THR A 70 30.31 -14.44 10.33
N GLU A 71 29.01 -14.66 10.23
CA GLU A 71 28.07 -13.99 9.33
C GLU A 71 26.63 -14.07 9.87
N CYS A 72 25.73 -13.33 9.24
CA CYS A 72 24.28 -13.44 9.47
C CYS A 72 23.63 -14.28 8.37
N LEU A 73 22.42 -14.75 8.62
CA LEU A 73 21.54 -15.38 7.64
C LEU A 73 20.71 -14.29 6.94
N GLN A 74 20.40 -14.47 5.65
CA GLN A 74 19.33 -13.68 5.02
C GLN A 74 17.98 -14.15 5.58
N ALA A 75 17.01 -13.23 5.69
CA ALA A 75 15.60 -13.64 5.76
C ALA A 75 15.26 -14.53 4.55
N GLU A 76 14.50 -15.60 4.77
CA GLU A 76 14.05 -16.51 3.72
C GLU A 76 12.87 -15.89 2.94
N PRO A 77 12.58 -16.33 1.70
CA PRO A 77 11.36 -15.92 0.98
C PRO A 77 10.10 -16.10 1.83
N GLY A 78 9.14 -15.20 1.67
CA GLY A 78 7.94 -15.11 2.53
C GLY A 78 8.23 -14.66 3.96
N HIS A 79 9.45 -14.18 4.26
CA HIS A 79 9.83 -13.63 5.56
C HIS A 79 10.62 -12.33 5.41
N PHE A 80 10.64 -11.54 6.48
CA PHE A 80 11.46 -10.34 6.62
C PHE A 80 12.24 -10.31 7.94
N ALA A 81 13.37 -9.60 7.96
CA ALA A 81 14.14 -9.33 9.17
C ALA A 81 14.30 -7.82 9.37
N SER A 82 13.39 -7.23 10.14
CA SER A 82 13.32 -5.78 10.32
C SER A 82 14.42 -5.21 11.22
N GLY A 83 15.10 -4.17 10.74
CA GLY A 83 16.06 -3.38 11.49
C GLY A 83 17.43 -4.04 11.73
N MET A 84 18.38 -3.22 12.22
CA MET A 84 19.76 -3.65 12.44
C MET A 84 19.93 -4.51 13.71
N GLY A 85 20.50 -5.69 13.53
CA GLY A 85 20.82 -6.63 14.61
C GLY A 85 19.68 -7.57 14.96
N SER A 86 18.82 -7.92 14.00
CA SER A 86 17.73 -8.86 14.26
C SER A 86 18.22 -10.25 14.68
N VAL A 87 17.55 -10.84 15.65
CA VAL A 87 17.79 -12.22 16.12
C VAL A 87 16.96 -13.25 15.37
N THR A 88 15.90 -12.82 14.67
CA THR A 88 14.90 -13.67 14.01
C THR A 88 14.42 -13.07 12.70
N GLN A 89 13.87 -13.90 11.82
CA GLN A 89 12.97 -13.48 10.75
C GLN A 89 11.50 -13.57 11.20
N THR A 90 10.61 -12.88 10.49
CA THR A 90 9.15 -12.84 10.73
C THR A 90 8.44 -13.20 9.42
N GLU A 91 7.45 -14.08 9.45
CA GLU A 91 6.63 -14.42 8.27
C GLU A 91 5.87 -13.20 7.74
N CYS A 92 5.71 -13.09 6.41
CA CYS A 92 4.83 -12.09 5.79
C CYS A 92 3.37 -12.33 6.20
N GLY A 93 2.68 -11.26 6.60
CA GLY A 93 1.29 -11.31 7.03
C GLY A 93 0.31 -11.45 5.86
N LEU A 94 -0.95 -11.77 6.18
CA LEU A 94 -2.05 -11.77 5.20
C LEU A 94 -2.11 -10.42 4.47
N GLY A 95 -2.21 -10.46 3.15
CA GLY A 95 -2.13 -9.28 2.29
C GLY A 95 -0.71 -8.85 1.90
N THR A 96 0.35 -9.50 2.39
CA THR A 96 1.75 -9.19 2.05
C THR A 96 2.53 -10.45 1.64
N PHE A 97 3.55 -10.31 0.80
CA PHE A 97 4.38 -11.42 0.30
C PHE A 97 5.84 -11.01 0.13
N GLU A 98 6.74 -11.97 -0.09
CA GLU A 98 8.12 -11.68 -0.52
C GLU A 98 8.70 -12.84 -1.36
N GLU A 99 9.08 -12.57 -2.60
CA GLU A 99 9.68 -13.55 -3.52
C GLU A 99 11.13 -13.93 -3.12
N ARG A 100 11.88 -13.00 -2.52
CA ARG A 100 13.35 -13.03 -2.48
C ARG A 100 13.92 -13.08 -1.06
N PRO A 101 15.06 -13.77 -0.87
CA PRO A 101 15.74 -13.74 0.41
C PRO A 101 16.37 -12.37 0.68
N GLY A 102 16.36 -11.95 1.95
CA GLY A 102 17.05 -10.76 2.42
C GLY A 102 16.19 -9.50 2.58
N ALA A 103 14.87 -9.62 2.69
CA ALA A 103 13.95 -8.50 2.80
C ALA A 103 13.84 -7.94 4.23
N SER A 104 13.79 -6.60 4.37
CA SER A 104 13.64 -5.90 5.66
C SER A 104 12.19 -5.60 6.05
N GLU A 105 11.28 -5.68 5.07
CA GLU A 105 9.81 -5.62 5.16
C GLU A 105 9.23 -6.51 4.04
N CYS A 106 7.92 -6.82 4.05
CA CYS A 106 7.27 -7.57 2.97
C CYS A 106 6.54 -6.63 2.00
N GLU A 107 6.42 -7.03 0.73
CA GLU A 107 5.67 -6.28 -0.28
C GLU A 107 4.15 -6.44 -0.08
N ASP A 108 3.41 -5.33 -0.12
CA ASP A 108 1.95 -5.34 -0.14
C ASP A 108 1.44 -6.03 -1.42
N ALA A 109 0.37 -6.83 -1.31
CA ALA A 109 -0.38 -7.32 -2.47
C ALA A 109 -0.87 -6.12 -3.31
N HIS A 110 -0.71 -6.21 -4.63
CA HIS A 110 -1.00 -5.14 -5.59
C HIS A 110 -2.51 -4.99 -5.79
N ILE A 111 -2.92 -3.90 -6.46
CA ILE A 111 -4.31 -3.70 -6.89
C ILE A 111 -4.74 -4.87 -7.79
N ASP A 112 -5.99 -5.30 -7.62
CA ASP A 112 -6.60 -6.49 -8.22
C ASP A 112 -5.82 -7.80 -7.99
N HIS A 113 -5.03 -7.86 -6.92
CA HIS A 113 -4.40 -9.07 -6.38
C HIS A 113 -4.73 -9.24 -4.89
N TYR A 114 -4.40 -10.42 -4.34
CA TYR A 114 -4.54 -10.72 -2.92
C TYR A 114 -3.52 -11.75 -2.43
N VAL A 115 -3.31 -11.80 -1.11
CA VAL A 115 -2.52 -12.85 -0.42
C VAL A 115 -3.29 -13.40 0.79
N ASP A 116 -3.81 -14.62 0.67
CA ASP A 116 -4.62 -15.30 1.69
C ASP A 116 -3.82 -16.26 2.60
N ALA A 117 -2.50 -16.40 2.37
CA ALA A 117 -1.59 -17.23 3.15
C ALA A 117 -0.52 -16.41 3.89
N ILE A 118 -0.26 -16.75 5.16
CA ILE A 118 0.90 -16.25 5.90
C ILE A 118 2.16 -16.91 5.33
N GLY A 119 3.27 -16.16 5.24
CA GLY A 119 4.53 -16.65 4.69
C GLY A 119 4.53 -16.80 3.16
N SER A 120 3.63 -16.12 2.44
CA SER A 120 3.54 -16.25 0.99
C SER A 120 4.75 -15.65 0.26
N ILE A 121 5.20 -16.34 -0.79
CA ILE A 121 6.25 -15.87 -1.70
C ILE A 121 5.70 -15.16 -2.95
N SER A 122 4.38 -15.06 -3.07
CA SER A 122 3.71 -14.46 -4.22
C SER A 122 2.29 -13.97 -3.89
N GLN A 123 1.73 -13.19 -4.80
CA GLN A 123 0.36 -12.70 -4.81
C GLN A 123 -0.48 -13.40 -5.89
N THR A 124 -1.78 -13.54 -5.64
CA THR A 124 -2.74 -14.18 -6.56
C THR A 124 -3.64 -13.11 -7.20
N PRO A 125 -3.82 -13.07 -8.53
CA PRO A 125 -4.74 -12.13 -9.18
C PRO A 125 -6.21 -12.43 -8.84
N CYS A 126 -7.04 -11.39 -8.79
CA CYS A 126 -8.46 -11.54 -8.51
C CYS A 126 -9.21 -12.35 -9.60
N PRO A 127 -10.04 -13.34 -9.22
CA PRO A 127 -10.81 -14.12 -10.19
C PRO A 127 -11.85 -13.27 -10.90
N THR A 128 -12.11 -13.58 -12.18
CA THR A 128 -12.99 -12.83 -13.08
C THR A 128 -14.34 -12.49 -12.45
N GLY A 129 -14.63 -11.19 -12.37
CA GLY A 129 -15.86 -10.66 -11.76
C GLY A 129 -15.70 -10.20 -10.31
N THR A 130 -14.54 -10.43 -9.68
CA THR A 130 -14.10 -9.74 -8.47
C THR A 130 -13.02 -8.70 -8.79
N SER A 131 -12.78 -7.78 -7.86
CA SER A 131 -11.69 -6.81 -7.91
C SER A 131 -11.13 -6.57 -6.50
N GLN A 132 -10.00 -5.86 -6.41
CA GLN A 132 -9.45 -5.40 -5.14
C GLN A 132 -8.81 -4.01 -5.31
N PRO A 133 -9.55 -2.92 -5.01
CA PRO A 133 -9.10 -1.55 -5.30
C PRO A 133 -8.04 -0.99 -4.34
N LEU A 134 -7.57 -1.76 -3.36
CA LEU A 134 -6.56 -1.35 -2.38
C LEU A 134 -5.38 -2.32 -2.37
N VAL A 135 -4.20 -1.83 -2.00
CA VAL A 135 -3.02 -2.67 -1.73
C VAL A 135 -3.08 -3.31 -0.33
N GLY A 136 -2.28 -4.35 -0.10
CA GLY A 136 -2.12 -4.99 1.22
C GLY A 136 -3.31 -5.89 1.61
N GLN A 137 -3.95 -6.54 0.63
CA GLN A 137 -5.28 -7.16 0.81
C GLN A 137 -5.26 -8.68 0.76
N SER A 138 -6.03 -9.32 1.64
CA SER A 138 -6.05 -10.79 1.80
C SER A 138 -7.20 -11.51 1.09
N LYS A 139 -8.09 -10.78 0.43
CA LYS A 139 -9.14 -11.33 -0.43
C LYS A 139 -9.61 -10.28 -1.44
N CYS A 140 -10.21 -10.74 -2.54
CA CYS A 140 -10.94 -9.88 -3.47
C CYS A 140 -12.39 -9.67 -3.02
N VAL A 141 -13.05 -8.66 -3.60
CA VAL A 141 -14.47 -8.34 -3.36
C VAL A 141 -15.27 -8.38 -4.68
N TRP A 142 -16.54 -8.73 -4.60
CA TRP A 142 -17.46 -8.59 -5.73
C TRP A 142 -17.88 -7.11 -5.89
N PRO A 143 -17.99 -6.58 -7.12
CA PRO A 143 -18.34 -5.17 -7.39
C PRO A 143 -19.75 -4.79 -6.90
N PHE A 144 -20.56 -5.77 -6.54
CA PHE A 144 -21.74 -5.61 -5.71
C PHE A 144 -21.52 -6.43 -4.43
N GLY A 145 -21.48 -5.76 -3.27
CA GLY A 145 -21.17 -6.36 -1.98
C GLY A 145 -22.27 -7.27 -1.42
N ALA A 146 -22.59 -8.36 -2.12
CA ALA A 146 -23.63 -9.33 -1.78
C ALA A 146 -23.38 -10.08 -0.46
N GLU A 147 -22.15 -10.01 0.09
CA GLU A 147 -21.82 -10.46 1.45
C GLU A 147 -22.44 -9.57 2.55
N SER A 148 -22.90 -8.35 2.24
CA SER A 148 -23.54 -7.44 3.21
C SER A 148 -24.91 -8.00 3.65
N PRO A 149 -25.06 -8.54 4.88
CA PRO A 149 -26.32 -9.15 5.30
C PRO A 149 -27.44 -8.11 5.38
N ALA A 150 -27.06 -6.85 5.60
CA ALA A 150 -27.95 -5.69 5.61
C ALA A 150 -28.80 -5.56 4.33
N ILE A 151 -28.27 -5.88 3.15
CA ILE A 151 -29.04 -5.81 1.90
C ILE A 151 -30.10 -6.93 1.86
N LEU A 152 -29.71 -8.15 2.23
CA LEU A 152 -30.62 -9.30 2.28
C LEU A 152 -31.72 -9.09 3.34
N PHE A 153 -31.36 -8.61 4.54
CA PHE A 153 -32.31 -8.30 5.60
C PHE A 153 -33.19 -7.08 5.28
N ALA A 154 -32.70 -6.07 4.56
CA ALA A 154 -33.52 -4.95 4.09
C ALA A 154 -34.57 -5.41 3.05
N LEU A 155 -34.19 -6.27 2.11
CA LEU A 155 -35.11 -6.85 1.13
C LEU A 155 -36.16 -7.75 1.80
N LEU A 156 -35.74 -8.65 2.70
CA LEU A 156 -36.66 -9.50 3.45
C LEU A 156 -37.59 -8.69 4.38
N GLY A 157 -37.07 -7.64 5.03
CA GLY A 157 -37.84 -6.72 5.85
C GLY A 157 -38.87 -5.93 5.03
N ALA A 158 -38.49 -5.43 3.86
CA ALA A 158 -39.42 -4.78 2.92
C ALA A 158 -40.52 -5.74 2.46
N ILE A 159 -40.17 -6.98 2.10
CA ILE A 159 -41.15 -8.01 1.70
C ILE A 159 -42.14 -8.31 2.83
N LEU A 160 -41.70 -8.37 4.09
CA LEU A 160 -42.59 -8.54 5.25
C LEU A 160 -43.51 -7.33 5.46
N VAL A 161 -42.97 -6.11 5.41
CA VAL A 161 -43.74 -4.87 5.64
C VAL A 161 -44.76 -4.65 4.52
N PHE A 162 -44.36 -4.73 3.25
CA PHE A 162 -45.28 -4.55 2.12
C PHE A 162 -46.20 -5.76 1.91
N GLY A 163 -45.76 -6.98 2.23
CA GLY A 163 -46.61 -8.16 2.19
C GLY A 163 -47.77 -8.09 3.19
N LEU A 164 -47.48 -7.82 4.45
CA LEU A 164 -48.50 -7.75 5.52
C LEU A 164 -49.30 -6.43 5.49
N GLY A 165 -48.64 -5.31 5.21
CA GLY A 165 -49.29 -4.00 5.04
C GLY A 165 -50.18 -3.96 3.81
N GLY A 166 -49.73 -4.48 2.67
CA GLY A 166 -50.51 -4.59 1.45
C GLY A 166 -51.73 -5.50 1.64
N TRP A 167 -51.56 -6.67 2.25
CA TRP A 167 -52.66 -7.61 2.52
C TRP A 167 -53.73 -6.99 3.44
N THR A 168 -53.32 -6.32 4.52
CA THR A 168 -54.27 -5.68 5.46
C THR A 168 -55.05 -4.52 4.82
N VAL A 169 -54.42 -3.74 3.93
CA VAL A 169 -55.12 -2.71 3.13
C VAL A 169 -56.07 -3.34 2.09
N MET A 170 -55.62 -4.35 1.34
CA MET A 170 -56.46 -5.02 0.33
C MET A 170 -57.67 -5.75 0.92
N ARG A 171 -57.55 -6.29 2.15
CA ARG A 171 -58.70 -6.85 2.88
C ARG A 171 -59.79 -5.84 3.22
N ARG A 172 -59.49 -4.53 3.23
CA ARG A 172 -60.45 -3.47 3.62
C ARG A 172 -61.30 -2.92 2.47
N ARG A 173 -61.13 -3.42 1.24
CA ARG A 173 -61.82 -2.92 0.02
C ARG A 173 -62.86 -3.89 -0.57
N ARG A 174 -63.34 -4.88 0.18
CA ARG A 174 -64.27 -5.91 -0.37
C ARG A 174 -65.75 -5.79 0.04
N ASP A 175 -66.10 -4.88 0.93
CA ASP A 175 -67.47 -4.69 1.43
C ASP A 175 -68.00 -3.27 1.16
N VAL A 176 -68.23 -2.95 -0.12
CA VAL A 176 -69.21 -1.92 -0.54
C VAL A 176 -69.95 -2.44 -1.77
N THR A 177 -71.10 -3.06 -1.56
CA THR A 177 -72.18 -3.17 -2.54
C THR A 177 -73.21 -2.08 -2.26
N VAL A 178 -73.88 -1.53 -3.30
CA VAL A 178 -75.30 -1.10 -3.33
C VAL A 178 -75.61 -0.32 -4.62
N THR A 179 -76.53 -0.90 -5.41
CA THR A 179 -77.51 -0.35 -6.40
C THR A 179 -77.12 0.67 -7.49
N GLU A 180 -77.73 0.42 -8.66
CA GLU A 180 -77.93 1.35 -9.78
C GLU A 180 -78.85 2.55 -9.44
N ALA A 181 -78.77 3.60 -10.26
CA ALA A 181 -79.86 4.53 -10.55
C ALA A 181 -79.70 5.05 -12.00
N ASP A 182 -80.82 5.31 -12.67
CA ASP A 182 -80.90 5.46 -14.14
C ASP A 182 -80.79 6.91 -14.68
N GLU A 183 -80.43 7.00 -15.97
CA GLU A 183 -80.70 8.07 -16.96
C GLU A 183 -80.36 9.56 -16.62
N HIS A 184 -80.07 10.48 -17.56
CA HIS A 184 -80.52 10.58 -18.96
C HIS A 184 -79.57 11.47 -19.82
N THR A 185 -79.43 11.12 -21.11
CA THR A 185 -79.10 11.98 -22.29
C THR A 185 -78.21 13.24 -22.18
N HIS A 186 -77.13 13.32 -22.97
CA HIS A 186 -77.08 13.90 -24.33
C HIS A 186 -75.65 14.42 -24.69
N SER A 187 -75.41 14.63 -25.99
CA SER A 187 -74.10 14.96 -26.58
C SER A 187 -73.99 16.42 -27.09
N VAL A 188 -72.76 16.78 -27.50
CA VAL A 188 -72.35 17.76 -28.55
C VAL A 188 -71.60 19.05 -28.09
N GLU A 189 -70.48 19.29 -28.78
CA GLU A 189 -69.66 20.52 -29.00
C GLU A 189 -68.99 21.34 -27.87
N ALA A 190 -67.77 21.78 -28.23
CA ALA A 190 -67.03 22.97 -27.81
C ALA A 190 -66.82 23.84 -29.09
N PRO A 191 -66.26 25.09 -29.07
CA PRO A 191 -65.56 25.81 -28.00
C PRO A 191 -65.99 27.29 -27.85
N VAL A 192 -65.23 28.11 -27.11
CA VAL A 192 -64.82 29.52 -27.45
C VAL A 192 -63.89 30.08 -26.35
N GLN A 193 -63.14 31.17 -26.62
CA GLN A 193 -62.00 31.68 -25.85
C GLN A 193 -62.23 33.05 -25.18
N SER A 194 -61.40 33.35 -24.17
CA SER A 194 -60.77 34.67 -23.92
C SER A 194 -59.42 34.37 -23.19
N VAL A 195 -58.21 34.81 -23.56
CA VAL A 195 -57.67 36.12 -24.05
C VAL A 195 -57.91 37.05 -22.85
N TYR A 196 -56.89 37.69 -22.26
CA TYR A 196 -55.46 37.74 -22.63
C TYR A 196 -54.66 38.16 -21.36
N GLU A 197 -53.37 38.51 -21.24
CA GLU A 197 -52.23 39.01 -22.05
C GLU A 197 -51.00 38.96 -21.06
N THR A 198 -49.70 39.14 -21.33
CA THR A 198 -48.83 39.35 -22.52
C THR A 198 -47.44 38.76 -22.18
N GLU A 199 -46.66 38.35 -23.19
CA GLU A 199 -45.22 38.04 -23.06
C GLU A 199 -44.38 39.36 -23.08
N PRO A 200 -43.08 39.39 -22.72
CA PRO A 200 -42.05 38.90 -23.65
C PRO A 200 -40.76 38.31 -23.02
N GLU A 201 -40.16 37.31 -23.68
CA GLU A 201 -38.69 37.31 -23.81
C GLU A 201 -38.25 38.27 -24.94
N PRO A 202 -37.01 38.78 -24.90
CA PRO A 202 -36.23 38.65 -26.13
C PRO A 202 -34.80 38.16 -25.90
N GLU A 203 -34.38 37.25 -26.78
CA GLU A 203 -32.98 36.88 -26.99
C GLU A 203 -32.14 38.11 -27.39
N THR A 204 -30.83 38.09 -27.08
CA THR A 204 -29.69 38.28 -28.01
C THR A 204 -28.43 38.78 -27.30
N SER A 205 -27.32 38.07 -27.47
CA SER A 205 -26.22 38.52 -28.34
C SER A 205 -25.14 37.45 -28.42
N ALA A 206 -24.52 37.30 -29.59
CA ALA A 206 -23.39 36.41 -29.78
C ALA A 206 -22.06 37.16 -29.69
N GLY A 207 -21.08 36.52 -29.06
CA GLY A 207 -19.66 36.72 -29.35
C GLY A 207 -18.91 37.79 -28.56
N GLN A 208 -17.60 37.52 -28.44
CA GLN A 208 -16.51 38.47 -28.14
C GLN A 208 -16.45 39.08 -26.72
N PHE A 209 -15.29 39.13 -26.05
CA PHE A 209 -13.97 38.55 -26.37
C PHE A 209 -13.04 38.57 -25.14
N LEU A 210 -12.57 37.41 -24.70
CA LEU A 210 -11.17 37.19 -24.37
C LEU A 210 -10.83 35.76 -24.81
N GLU A 211 -9.83 35.64 -25.67
CA GLU A 211 -9.20 34.37 -26.03
C GLU A 211 -8.21 33.96 -24.94
N GLU A 212 -7.48 32.87 -25.22
CA GLU A 212 -6.33 32.32 -24.50
C GLU A 212 -6.62 31.41 -23.27
N PRO A 213 -6.05 30.19 -23.26
CA PRO A 213 -5.85 29.33 -24.44
C PRO A 213 -6.19 27.84 -24.18
N GLU A 214 -6.60 27.13 -25.24
CA GLU A 214 -6.61 25.65 -25.26
C GLU A 214 -5.18 25.08 -25.43
N ALA A 215 -4.27 25.45 -24.53
CA ALA A 215 -2.84 25.16 -24.62
C ALA A 215 -2.22 24.57 -23.34
N ASP A 216 -3.01 23.86 -22.52
CA ASP A 216 -2.50 23.12 -21.35
C ASP A 216 -3.09 21.70 -21.20
N LEU A 217 -3.47 21.07 -22.34
CA LEU A 217 -3.82 19.63 -22.40
C LEU A 217 -2.63 18.73 -22.77
N SER A 218 -1.47 19.33 -23.08
CA SER A 218 -0.22 18.62 -23.41
C SER A 218 0.70 18.41 -22.20
N ARG A 219 0.43 19.11 -21.08
CA ARG A 219 1.33 19.20 -19.92
C ARG A 219 0.94 18.14 -18.88
N PRO A 220 1.79 17.13 -18.61
CA PRO A 220 1.46 16.05 -17.70
C PRO A 220 1.45 16.58 -16.26
N THR A 221 0.30 16.47 -15.58
CA THR A 221 0.19 16.85 -14.16
C THR A 221 0.74 15.73 -13.26
N PRO A 222 1.30 16.06 -12.08
CA PRO A 222 1.73 15.04 -11.12
C PRO A 222 0.53 14.21 -10.63
N PRO A 223 0.51 12.88 -10.80
CA PRO A 223 -0.56 12.03 -10.31
C PRO A 223 -0.47 11.85 -8.78
N PRO A 224 -1.55 11.39 -8.10
CA PRO A 224 -1.56 11.19 -6.64
C PRO A 224 -0.50 10.23 -6.08
N HIS A 225 0.15 9.43 -6.94
CA HIS A 225 1.22 8.49 -6.60
C HIS A 225 2.64 9.03 -6.87
N ALA A 226 2.79 10.28 -7.31
CA ALA A 226 4.09 10.91 -7.51
C ALA A 226 4.87 10.98 -6.18
N LYS A 227 6.13 10.51 -6.19
CA LYS A 227 6.99 10.47 -4.99
C LYS A 227 7.93 11.67 -5.00
N MET A 228 8.12 12.30 -3.85
CA MET A 228 9.12 13.37 -3.71
C MET A 228 10.52 12.76 -3.52
N ASN A 229 11.51 13.29 -4.25
CA ASN A 229 12.91 12.87 -4.12
C ASN A 229 13.69 13.75 -3.12
N GLU A 230 14.95 13.38 -2.84
CA GLU A 230 15.85 14.11 -1.93
C GLU A 230 16.12 15.58 -2.32
N GLN A 231 15.85 15.94 -3.58
CA GLN A 231 16.00 17.30 -4.11
C GLN A 231 14.71 18.13 -4.02
N GLY A 232 13.65 17.58 -3.41
CA GLY A 232 12.34 18.24 -3.27
C GLY A 232 11.49 18.24 -4.54
N GLN A 233 11.89 17.47 -5.57
CA GLN A 233 11.13 17.35 -6.82
C GLN A 233 10.07 16.25 -6.69
N LEU A 234 8.87 16.47 -7.23
CA LEU A 234 7.88 15.41 -7.41
C LEU A 234 8.24 14.60 -8.67
N VAL A 235 8.36 13.28 -8.56
CA VAL A 235 8.79 12.39 -9.65
C VAL A 235 7.74 11.30 -9.88
N TRP A 236 7.42 11.03 -11.15
CA TRP A 236 6.48 9.99 -11.58
C TRP A 236 6.82 9.44 -12.97
N VAL A 237 6.09 8.39 -13.37
CA VAL A 237 6.11 7.85 -14.73
C VAL A 237 4.70 8.00 -15.30
N GLY A 238 4.57 8.56 -16.50
CA GLY A 238 3.28 8.69 -17.19
C GLY A 238 2.89 7.42 -17.95
N ASP A 239 1.64 7.35 -18.43
CA ASP A 239 1.05 6.15 -19.04
C ASP A 239 1.83 5.59 -20.25
N ALA A 240 2.62 6.44 -20.92
CA ALA A 240 3.49 6.07 -22.04
C ALA A 240 4.87 5.50 -21.61
N GLY A 241 5.14 5.35 -20.32
CA GLY A 241 6.43 4.91 -19.77
C GLY A 241 7.48 6.03 -19.63
N THR A 242 7.16 7.26 -20.03
CA THR A 242 8.04 8.44 -19.88
C THR A 242 8.15 8.86 -18.42
N ALA A 243 9.38 9.05 -17.92
CA ALA A 243 9.62 9.56 -16.57
C ALA A 243 9.64 11.11 -16.57
N TYR A 244 8.94 11.69 -15.60
CA TYR A 244 8.79 13.13 -15.41
C TYR A 244 9.21 13.55 -14.00
N ALA A 245 9.69 14.78 -13.87
CA ALA A 245 9.88 15.42 -12.58
C ALA A 245 9.42 16.88 -12.61
N GLN A 246 8.77 17.33 -11.53
CA GLN A 246 8.38 18.73 -11.29
C GLN A 246 9.26 19.32 -10.19
N ASN A 247 9.84 20.48 -10.46
CA ASN A 247 10.65 21.24 -9.51
C ASN A 247 9.76 22.05 -8.53
N PRO A 248 10.29 22.47 -7.37
CA PRO A 248 9.57 23.31 -6.40
C PRO A 248 9.04 24.66 -6.93
N ASP A 249 9.49 25.11 -8.11
CA ASP A 249 9.02 26.32 -8.80
C ASP A 249 7.88 26.07 -9.82
N GLY A 250 7.44 24.82 -9.98
CA GLY A 250 6.42 24.41 -10.95
C GLY A 250 6.93 24.16 -12.37
N SER A 251 8.22 24.41 -12.65
CA SER A 251 8.87 23.95 -13.88
C SER A 251 8.95 22.42 -13.91
N MET A 252 8.98 21.83 -15.11
CA MET A 252 9.01 20.38 -15.27
C MET A 252 10.09 19.94 -16.25
N VAL A 253 10.57 18.72 -16.07
CA VAL A 253 11.56 18.05 -16.91
C VAL A 253 11.10 16.64 -17.24
N THR A 254 11.54 16.13 -18.39
CA THR A 254 11.31 14.76 -18.85
C THR A 254 12.64 14.04 -19.08
N PHE A 255 12.70 12.73 -18.86
CA PHE A 255 13.92 11.95 -19.07
C PHE A 255 14.03 11.44 -20.51
N ASN A 256 14.95 12.01 -21.29
CA ASN A 256 15.24 11.56 -22.65
C ASN A 256 16.17 10.33 -22.60
N VAL A 257 15.57 9.16 -22.86
CA VAL A 257 16.26 7.85 -22.89
C VAL A 257 17.35 7.72 -23.95
N THR A 258 17.38 8.60 -24.96
CA THR A 258 18.39 8.57 -26.05
C THR A 258 19.62 9.39 -25.69
N THR A 259 19.45 10.52 -24.99
CA THR A 259 20.55 11.38 -24.53
C THR A 259 21.04 11.04 -23.12
N GLY A 260 20.23 10.29 -22.36
CA GLY A 260 20.49 9.94 -20.96
C GLY A 260 20.35 11.13 -20.01
N ARG A 261 19.51 12.13 -20.36
CA ARG A 261 19.43 13.41 -19.67
C ARG A 261 18.00 13.82 -19.34
N TRP A 262 17.87 14.62 -18.30
CA TRP A 262 16.66 15.39 -18.03
C TRP A 262 16.66 16.64 -18.92
N GLU A 263 15.58 16.83 -19.66
CA GLU A 263 15.38 17.92 -20.62
C GLU A 263 14.11 18.70 -20.23
N PRO A 264 14.08 20.05 -20.33
CA PRO A 264 12.91 20.84 -19.94
C PRO A 264 11.64 20.45 -20.71
N LEU A 265 10.50 20.51 -20.01
CA LEU A 265 9.19 20.41 -20.62
C LEU A 265 8.57 21.81 -20.72
N GLU A 266 8.76 22.41 -21.90
CA GLU A 266 8.13 23.67 -22.33
C GLU A 266 6.61 23.49 -22.41
#